data_AF-A0A562QF09-F1
#
_entry.id   AF-A0A562QF09-F1
#
_cell.length_a   1.000
_cell.length_b   1.000
_cell.length_c   1.000
_cell.angle_alpha   90.00
_cell.angle_beta   90.00
_cell.angle_gamma   90.00
#
_symmetry.space_group_name_H-M   'P 1'
#
loop_
_entity.id
_entity.type
_entity.pdbx_description
1 polymer ?
#
loop_
_entity_poly.entity_id
_entity_poly.type
_entity_poly.pdbx_seq_one_letter_code
_entity_poly.pdbx_strand_id
1 'polypeptide(L)'
;MAPLKTKTTDEFRVPSLAEADSSYADLIAKRVELEQRDSKLNSERSKLRGKIEAGRAAFGKHISPGVAALLGDDPTDSIADLSRQLREVTTEIANIESAREVLHRRTDEARNVASKLVCFTVMPEYQRRLGAVCEAARALEAAKPEKSTTRCWTIWSARMCASVICGQCARTSWAIGAKAALFTF
;
A
#
# COMPACT_ATOMS: atom_id res chain seq x y z
N MET A 1 -5.94 25.64 -41.14
CA MET A 1 -5.51 25.58 -39.74
C MET A 1 -4.08 25.05 -39.73
N ALA A 2 -3.10 25.82 -39.26
CA ALA A 2 -1.71 25.39 -39.23
C ALA A 2 -1.53 24.33 -38.13
N PRO A 3 -0.86 23.19 -38.39
CA PRO A 3 -0.62 22.17 -37.38
C PRO A 3 0.33 22.73 -36.31
N LEU A 4 -0.06 22.63 -35.04
CA LEU A 4 0.77 23.00 -33.91
C LEU A 4 2.01 22.10 -33.91
N LYS A 5 3.17 22.67 -34.26
CA LYS A 5 4.47 22.02 -34.18
C LYS A 5 4.73 21.65 -32.72
N THR A 6 4.55 20.39 -32.38
CA THR A 6 4.87 19.86 -31.06
C THR A 6 6.39 19.86 -30.89
N LYS A 7 6.91 20.72 -29.99
CA LYS A 7 8.31 20.64 -29.58
C LYS A 7 8.49 19.33 -28.82
N THR A 8 9.38 18.46 -29.32
CA THR A 8 9.81 17.25 -28.62
C THR A 8 10.43 17.67 -27.30
N THR A 9 9.68 17.49 -26.22
CA THR A 9 10.13 17.74 -24.85
C THR A 9 10.54 16.38 -24.29
N ASP A 10 11.73 16.27 -23.75
CA ASP A 10 12.19 15.03 -23.10
C ASP A 10 11.15 14.54 -22.10
N GLU A 11 10.86 13.25 -22.15
CA GLU A 11 9.83 12.61 -21.33
C GLU A 11 10.29 12.62 -19.87
N PHE A 12 9.78 13.58 -19.08
CA PHE A 12 10.06 13.64 -17.65
C PHE A 12 9.60 12.34 -16.96
N ARG A 13 10.55 11.63 -16.35
CA ARG A 13 10.31 10.41 -15.57
C ARG A 13 10.16 10.76 -14.09
N VAL A 14 9.08 10.28 -13.49
CA VAL A 14 8.85 10.37 -12.05
C VAL A 14 9.65 9.26 -11.36
N PRO A 15 10.52 9.58 -10.38
CA PRO A 15 11.28 8.57 -9.65
C PRO A 15 10.35 7.66 -8.84
N SER A 16 10.73 6.39 -8.69
CA SER A 16 10.00 5.47 -7.84
C SER A 16 10.24 5.80 -6.35
N LEU A 17 9.35 5.33 -5.47
CA LEU A 17 9.50 5.60 -4.01
C LEU A 17 10.79 5.02 -3.43
N ALA A 18 11.26 3.90 -3.96
CA ALA A 18 12.51 3.26 -3.55
C ALA A 18 13.76 4.00 -4.06
N GLU A 19 13.63 4.73 -5.18
CA GLU A 19 14.70 5.60 -5.69
C GLU A 19 14.76 6.93 -4.94
N ALA A 20 13.61 7.43 -4.50
CA ALA A 20 13.51 8.70 -3.79
C ALA A 20 13.99 8.61 -2.32
N ASP A 21 13.89 7.44 -1.69
CA ASP A 21 14.36 7.20 -0.34
C ASP A 21 14.94 5.79 -0.16
N SER A 22 16.23 5.73 0.18
CA SER A 22 16.94 4.47 0.43
C SER A 22 16.44 3.75 1.68
N SER A 23 15.95 4.47 2.68
CA SER A 23 15.43 3.87 3.91
C SER A 23 14.17 3.04 3.65
N TYR A 24 13.29 3.54 2.78
CA TYR A 24 12.13 2.78 2.30
C TYR A 24 12.55 1.53 1.52
N ALA A 25 13.56 1.63 0.65
CA ALA A 25 14.07 0.49 -0.11
C ALA A 25 14.60 -0.63 0.80
N ASP A 26 15.36 -0.26 1.84
CA ASP A 26 15.90 -1.21 2.82
C ASP A 26 14.80 -1.93 3.61
N LEU A 27 13.73 -1.21 3.99
CA LEU A 27 12.58 -1.81 4.67
C LEU A 27 11.84 -2.83 3.79
N ILE A 28 11.69 -2.54 2.50
CA ILE A 28 11.12 -3.47 1.53
C ILE A 28 12.00 -4.70 1.36
N ALA A 29 13.32 -4.53 1.26
CA ALA A 29 14.25 -5.65 1.19
C ALA A 29 14.17 -6.54 2.44
N LYS A 30 14.10 -5.94 3.64
CA LYS A 30 13.93 -6.66 4.91
C LYS A 30 12.63 -7.45 4.98
N ARG A 31 11.54 -6.87 4.47
CA ARG A 31 10.23 -7.56 4.38
C ARG A 31 10.34 -8.84 3.54
N VAL A 32 10.98 -8.75 2.37
CA VAL A 32 11.20 -9.91 1.50
C VAL A 32 12.07 -10.97 2.18
N GLU A 33 13.12 -10.57 2.89
CA GLU A 33 13.99 -11.47 3.66
C GLU A 33 13.18 -12.24 4.73
N LEU A 34 12.30 -11.57 5.46
CA LEU A 34 11.46 -12.21 6.47
C LEU A 34 10.41 -13.14 5.86
N GLU A 35 9.80 -12.79 4.72
CA GLU A 35 8.86 -13.65 4.02
C GLU A 35 9.51 -14.95 3.52
N GLN A 36 10.75 -14.85 3.05
CA GLN A 36 11.54 -16.03 2.68
C GLN A 36 11.87 -16.91 3.89
N ARG A 37 12.22 -16.31 5.04
CA ARG A 37 12.46 -17.07 6.28
C ARG A 37 11.19 -17.76 6.79
N ASP A 38 10.07 -17.05 6.80
CA ASP A 38 8.77 -17.58 7.21
C ASP A 38 8.37 -18.78 6.33
N SER A 39 8.55 -18.68 5.02
CA SER A 39 8.30 -19.79 4.09
C SER A 39 9.15 -21.02 4.41
N LYS A 40 10.45 -20.83 4.69
CA LYS A 40 11.37 -21.91 5.09
C LYS A 40 10.94 -22.57 6.39
N LEU A 41 10.68 -21.79 7.43
CA LEU A 41 10.25 -22.30 8.74
C LEU A 41 8.90 -23.01 8.68
N ASN A 42 7.96 -22.54 7.84
CA ASN A 42 6.70 -23.24 7.61
C ASN A 42 6.91 -24.60 6.93
N SER A 43 7.86 -24.70 6.01
CA SER A 43 8.23 -25.98 5.39
C SER A 43 8.87 -26.93 6.41
N GLU A 44 9.73 -26.43 7.30
CA GLU A 44 10.36 -27.18 8.37
C GLU A 44 9.34 -27.66 9.40
N ARG A 45 8.41 -26.78 9.81
CA ARG A 45 7.28 -27.12 10.68
C ARG A 45 6.44 -28.26 10.11
N SER A 46 6.15 -28.22 8.81
CA SER A 46 5.40 -29.28 8.13
C SER A 46 6.17 -30.62 8.15
N LYS A 47 7.48 -30.59 7.87
CA LYS A 47 8.36 -31.77 7.93
C LYS A 47 8.42 -32.36 9.34
N LEU A 48 8.59 -31.53 10.37
CA LEU A 48 8.65 -31.97 11.78
C LEU A 48 7.32 -32.61 12.21
N ARG A 49 6.19 -32.01 11.83
CA ARG A 49 4.87 -32.61 12.07
C ARG A 49 4.71 -33.96 11.39
N GLY A 50 5.14 -34.08 10.14
CA GLY A 50 5.15 -35.35 9.40
C GLY A 50 6.00 -36.42 10.07
N LYS A 51 7.21 -36.07 10.54
CA LYS A 51 8.09 -36.99 11.29
C LYS A 51 7.46 -37.45 12.61
N ILE A 52 6.86 -36.53 13.37
CA ILE A 52 6.19 -36.87 14.64
C ILE A 52 5.02 -37.82 14.39
N GLU A 53 4.20 -37.55 13.37
CA GLU A 53 3.05 -38.39 13.05
C GLU A 53 3.48 -39.77 12.55
N ALA A 54 4.50 -39.83 11.68
CA ALA A 54 5.09 -41.08 11.23
C ALA A 54 5.68 -41.89 12.39
N GLY A 55 6.36 -41.23 13.33
CA GLY A 55 6.87 -41.87 14.55
C GLY A 55 5.72 -42.40 15.43
N ARG A 56 4.64 -41.64 15.61
CA ARG A 56 3.46 -42.10 16.37
C ARG A 56 2.79 -43.31 15.72
N ALA A 57 2.64 -43.29 14.39
CA ALA A 57 2.03 -44.39 13.64
C ALA A 57 2.89 -45.65 13.65
N ALA A 58 4.22 -45.52 13.60
CA ALA A 58 5.15 -46.65 13.59
C ALA A 58 5.20 -47.38 14.94
N PHE A 59 5.21 -46.64 16.06
CA PHE A 59 5.42 -47.24 17.38
C PHE A 59 4.14 -47.64 18.12
N GLY A 60 2.94 -47.28 17.64
CA GLY A 60 1.62 -47.80 18.03
C GLY A 60 1.15 -47.52 19.47
N LYS A 61 2.05 -47.59 20.45
CA LYS A 61 1.93 -47.13 21.84
C LYS A 61 3.11 -46.21 22.10
N HIS A 62 2.87 -45.11 22.81
CA HIS A 62 3.93 -44.24 23.32
C HIS A 62 4.85 -45.06 24.26
N ILE A 63 5.90 -45.65 23.70
CA ILE A 63 6.97 -46.25 24.48
C ILE A 63 7.78 -45.07 25.04
N SER A 64 7.99 -45.07 26.35
CA SER A 64 8.83 -44.08 27.01
C SER A 64 10.24 -44.13 26.38
N PRO A 65 10.89 -42.98 26.12
CA PRO A 65 12.24 -42.96 25.53
C PRO A 65 13.25 -43.79 26.33
N GLY A 66 13.10 -43.90 27.65
CA GLY A 66 13.94 -44.80 28.47
C GLY A 66 13.68 -46.28 28.23
N VAL A 67 12.47 -46.67 27.83
CA VAL A 67 12.12 -48.06 27.48
C VAL A 67 12.56 -48.38 26.05
N ALA A 68 12.46 -47.42 25.12
CA ALA A 68 12.97 -47.58 23.75
C ALA A 68 14.50 -47.79 23.72
N ALA A 69 15.24 -47.00 24.52
CA ALA A 69 16.68 -47.17 24.69
C ALA A 69 17.07 -48.53 25.30
N LEU A 70 16.24 -49.07 26.20
CA LEU A 70 16.45 -50.40 26.78
C LEU A 70 16.12 -51.54 25.80
N LEU A 71 15.25 -51.30 24.81
CA LEU A 71 14.87 -52.27 23.79
C LEU A 71 15.80 -52.26 22.56
N GLY A 72 16.72 -51.30 22.47
CA GLY A 72 17.62 -51.14 21.33
C GLY A 72 16.94 -50.57 20.07
N ASP A 73 15.65 -50.23 20.17
CA ASP A 73 14.86 -49.57 19.13
C ASP A 73 15.04 -48.05 19.21
N ASP A 74 16.28 -47.55 19.34
CA ASP A 74 16.52 -46.11 19.42
C ASP A 74 16.13 -45.46 18.08
N PRO A 75 15.03 -44.68 18.02
CA PRO A 75 14.74 -43.89 16.84
C PRO A 75 15.79 -42.79 16.82
N THR A 76 16.52 -42.64 15.71
CA THR A 76 17.53 -41.58 15.52
C THR A 76 17.02 -40.17 15.84
N ASP A 77 15.71 -39.95 15.76
CA ASP A 77 15.02 -38.75 16.23
C ASP A 77 13.97 -39.13 17.30
N SER A 78 14.24 -38.90 18.59
CA SER A 78 13.24 -39.07 19.65
C SER A 78 12.04 -38.14 19.40
N ILE A 79 10.81 -38.66 19.54
CA ILE A 79 9.57 -37.86 19.39
C ILE A 79 9.57 -36.65 20.34
N ALA A 80 10.22 -36.77 21.51
CA ALA A 80 10.39 -35.68 22.46
C ALA A 80 11.28 -34.55 21.90
N ASP A 81 12.39 -34.89 21.23
CA ASP A 81 13.29 -33.93 20.60
C ASP A 81 12.65 -33.25 19.40
N LEU A 82 11.95 -34.01 18.55
CA LEU A 82 11.17 -33.45 17.44
C LEU A 82 10.07 -32.50 17.93
N SER A 83 9.41 -32.83 19.05
CA SER A 83 8.40 -31.98 19.66
C SER A 83 9.00 -30.70 20.25
N ARG A 84 10.22 -30.76 20.80
CA ARG A 84 10.97 -29.57 21.24
C ARG A 84 11.31 -28.67 20.05
N GLN A 85 11.91 -29.22 19.00
CA GLN A 85 12.24 -28.48 17.77
C GLN A 85 10.99 -27.86 17.14
N LEU A 86 9.85 -28.56 17.15
CA LEU A 86 8.58 -28.02 16.64
C LEU A 86 8.12 -26.80 17.43
N ARG A 87 8.31 -26.79 18.76
CA ARG A 87 7.98 -25.63 19.60
C ARG A 87 8.89 -24.45 19.28
N GLU A 88 10.20 -24.69 19.16
CA GLU A 88 11.19 -23.65 18.79
C GLU A 88 10.84 -23.01 17.44
N VAL A 89 10.59 -23.82 16.40
CA VAL A 89 10.18 -23.33 15.07
C VAL A 89 8.86 -22.56 15.14
N THR A 90 7.90 -23.01 15.98
CA THR A 90 6.63 -22.30 16.15
C THR A 90 6.80 -20.95 16.84
N THR A 91 7.67 -20.87 17.85
CA THR A 91 8.03 -19.62 18.50
C THR A 91 8.70 -18.66 17.52
N GLU A 92 9.61 -19.14 16.67
CA GLU A 92 10.26 -18.26 15.69
C GLU A 92 9.32 -17.76 14.61
N ILE A 93 8.33 -18.56 14.20
CA ILE A 93 7.26 -18.07 13.31
C ILE A 93 6.49 -16.93 13.97
N ALA A 94 6.09 -17.08 15.25
CA ALA A 94 5.38 -16.02 15.98
C ALA A 94 6.24 -14.75 16.15
N ASN A 95 7.54 -14.90 16.36
CA ASN A 95 8.49 -13.78 16.40
C ASN A 95 8.57 -13.07 15.05
N ILE A 96 8.61 -13.83 13.94
CA ILE A 96 8.63 -13.25 12.59
C ILE A 96 7.33 -12.54 12.27
N GLU A 97 6.17 -13.09 12.64
CA GLU A 97 4.87 -12.42 12.50
C GLU A 97 4.86 -11.07 13.24
N SER A 98 5.30 -11.07 14.50
CA SER A 98 5.44 -9.84 15.30
C SER A 98 6.41 -8.83 14.64
N ALA A 99 7.54 -9.31 14.12
CA ALA A 99 8.50 -8.47 13.41
C ALA A 99 7.93 -7.88 12.11
N ARG A 100 7.10 -8.64 11.37
CA ARG A 100 6.42 -8.19 10.16
C ARG A 100 5.41 -7.08 10.46
N GLU A 101 4.67 -7.17 11.55
CA GLU A 101 3.75 -6.10 11.97
C GLU A 101 4.49 -4.79 12.27
N VAL A 102 5.63 -4.88 12.99
CA VAL A 102 6.47 -3.71 13.27
C VAL A 102 7.04 -3.13 11.97
N LEU A 103 7.51 -3.98 11.04
CA LEU A 103 8.00 -3.53 9.74
C LEU A 103 6.90 -2.90 8.89
N HIS A 104 5.67 -3.39 8.95
CA HIS A 104 4.55 -2.79 8.23
C HIS A 104 4.33 -1.34 8.67
N ARG A 105 4.26 -1.08 9.98
CA ARG A 105 4.10 0.27 10.53
C ARG A 105 5.24 1.20 10.10
N ARG A 106 6.49 0.72 10.18
CA ARG A 106 7.67 1.48 9.76
C ARG A 106 7.67 1.75 8.26
N THR A 107 7.22 0.80 7.46
CA THR A 107 7.14 0.95 6.00
C THR A 107 6.09 1.99 5.63
N ASP A 108 4.94 2.01 6.31
CA ASP A 108 3.91 3.03 6.10
C ASP A 108 4.41 4.45 6.43
N GLU A 109 5.14 4.58 7.54
CA GLU A 109 5.78 5.84 7.94
C GLU A 109 6.83 6.29 6.90
N ALA A 110 7.73 5.40 6.50
CA ALA A 110 8.74 5.68 5.49
C ALA A 110 8.12 6.01 4.12
N ARG A 111 7.04 5.32 3.72
CA ARG A 111 6.29 5.59 2.49
C ARG A 111 5.77 7.02 2.46
N ASN A 112 5.27 7.52 3.58
CA ASN A 112 4.77 8.89 3.67
C ASN A 112 5.89 9.92 3.47
N VAL A 113 7.10 9.64 3.97
CA VAL A 113 8.28 10.47 3.78
C VAL A 113 8.74 10.42 2.32
N ALA A 114 8.94 9.22 1.77
CA ALA A 114 9.32 9.01 0.38
C ALA A 114 8.34 9.67 -0.60
N SER A 115 7.03 9.58 -0.34
CA SER A 115 6.01 10.21 -1.18
C SER A 115 6.13 11.74 -1.20
N LYS A 116 6.43 12.36 -0.05
CA LYS A 116 6.68 13.81 0.02
C LYS A 116 7.90 14.19 -0.81
N LEU A 117 8.98 13.40 -0.73
CA LEU A 117 10.20 13.64 -1.50
C LEU A 117 9.95 13.54 -3.02
N VAL A 118 9.18 12.53 -3.45
CA VAL A 118 8.75 12.40 -4.86
C VAL A 118 7.91 13.61 -5.28
N CYS A 119 6.94 14.05 -4.46
CA CYS A 119 6.18 15.25 -4.76
C CYS A 119 7.11 16.47 -4.93
N PHE A 120 8.03 16.70 -4.01
CA PHE A 120 8.99 17.80 -4.10
C PHE A 120 9.84 17.75 -5.37
N THR A 121 10.23 16.57 -5.84
CA THR A 121 11.00 16.42 -7.09
C THR A 121 10.14 16.68 -8.35
N VAL A 122 8.85 16.35 -8.32
CA VAL A 122 7.94 16.54 -9.45
C VAL A 122 7.35 17.96 -9.51
N MET A 123 7.26 18.66 -8.37
CA MET A 123 6.64 19.99 -8.28
C MET A 123 7.18 21.02 -9.28
N PRO A 124 8.50 21.15 -9.52
CA PRO A 124 9.04 22.14 -10.47
C PRO A 124 8.56 21.91 -11.91
N GLU A 125 8.51 20.65 -12.35
CA GLU A 125 8.03 20.29 -13.68
C GLU A 125 6.53 20.48 -13.82
N TYR A 126 5.77 20.15 -12.77
CA TYR A 126 4.35 20.44 -12.70
C TYR A 126 4.08 21.94 -12.83
N GLN A 127 4.80 22.77 -12.08
CA GLN A 127 4.69 24.23 -12.14
C GLN A 127 5.06 24.77 -13.53
N ARG A 128 6.11 24.25 -14.17
CA ARG A 128 6.51 24.64 -15.54
C ARG A 128 5.39 24.36 -16.54
N ARG A 129 4.80 23.15 -16.49
CA ARG A 129 3.72 22.75 -17.39
C ARG A 129 2.44 23.54 -17.14
N LEU A 130 2.09 23.75 -15.87
CA LEU A 130 0.92 24.54 -15.49
C LEU A 130 1.07 25.99 -15.93
N GLY A 131 2.25 26.58 -15.74
CA GLY A 131 2.56 27.94 -16.21
C GLY A 131 2.35 28.10 -17.71
N ALA A 132 2.85 27.14 -18.52
CA ALA A 132 2.65 27.16 -19.96
C ALA A 132 1.16 27.11 -20.36
N VAL A 133 0.34 26.34 -19.64
CA VAL A 133 -1.12 26.29 -19.86
C VAL A 133 -1.78 27.60 -19.48
N CYS A 134 -1.41 28.21 -18.35
CA CYS A 134 -1.95 29.51 -17.93
C CYS A 134 -1.58 30.62 -18.91
N GLU A 135 -0.34 30.65 -19.42
CA GLU A 135 0.07 31.63 -20.43
C GLU A 135 -0.67 31.42 -21.75
N ALA A 136 -0.86 30.18 -22.19
CA ALA A 136 -1.67 29.87 -23.37
C ALA A 136 -3.14 30.32 -23.20
N ALA A 137 -3.71 30.13 -22.01
CA ALA A 137 -5.06 30.59 -21.70
C ALA A 137 -5.18 32.12 -21.74
N ARG A 138 -4.21 32.86 -21.17
CA ARG A 138 -4.17 34.32 -21.25
C ARG A 138 -4.02 34.83 -22.68
N ALA A 139 -3.16 34.18 -23.48
CA ALA A 139 -3.00 34.52 -24.89
C ALA A 139 -4.29 34.31 -25.68
N LEU A 140 -5.04 33.24 -25.38
CA LEU A 140 -6.35 32.99 -25.98
C LEU A 140 -7.37 34.06 -25.59
N GLU A 141 -7.40 34.51 -24.33
CA GLU A 141 -8.26 35.59 -23.89
C GLU A 141 -7.92 36.92 -24.57
N ALA A 142 -6.63 37.28 -24.65
CA ALA A 142 -6.17 38.49 -25.31
C ALA A 142 -6.46 38.50 -26.83
N ALA A 143 -6.46 37.33 -27.48
CA ALA A 143 -6.78 37.19 -28.90
C ALA A 143 -8.30 37.27 -29.20
N LYS A 144 -9.18 37.24 -28.18
CA LYS A 144 -10.63 37.37 -28.40
C LYS A 144 -10.97 38.82 -28.76
N PRO A 145 -11.69 39.07 -29.87
CA PRO A 145 -12.17 40.41 -30.18
C PRO A 145 -13.18 40.89 -29.12
N GLU A 146 -13.03 42.15 -28.71
CA GLU A 146 -13.80 42.85 -27.66
C GLU A 146 -15.34 42.80 -27.84
N LYS A 147 -15.81 42.49 -29.05
CA LYS A 147 -17.25 42.37 -29.37
C LYS A 147 -17.90 41.06 -28.90
N SER A 148 -17.13 40.09 -28.41
CA SER A 148 -17.66 38.79 -27.96
C SER A 148 -18.04 38.75 -26.46
N THR A 149 -17.57 39.72 -25.66
CA THR A 149 -17.70 39.73 -24.21
C THR A 149 -19.10 40.15 -23.74
N THR A 150 -19.80 41.06 -24.42
CA THR A 150 -21.07 41.62 -23.91
C THR A 150 -22.28 40.67 -24.04
N ARG A 151 -22.30 39.75 -25.01
CA ARG A 151 -23.39 38.75 -25.16
C ARG A 151 -23.05 37.36 -24.61
N CYS A 152 -21.78 36.97 -24.65
CA CYS A 152 -21.42 35.63 -24.20
C CYS A 152 -21.32 35.53 -22.67
N TRP A 153 -20.94 36.61 -21.95
CA TRP A 153 -20.96 36.59 -20.48
C TRP A 153 -22.38 36.53 -19.91
N THR A 154 -23.38 37.13 -20.56
CA THR A 154 -24.81 36.99 -20.18
C THR A 154 -25.33 35.58 -20.47
N ILE A 155 -24.94 34.97 -21.60
CA ILE A 155 -25.34 33.60 -21.94
C ILE A 155 -24.62 32.56 -21.08
N TRP A 156 -23.33 32.77 -20.78
CA TRP A 156 -22.51 31.86 -19.99
C TRP A 156 -22.83 31.99 -18.50
N SER A 157 -23.03 33.19 -17.95
CA SER A 157 -23.50 33.35 -16.55
C SER A 157 -24.92 32.84 -16.34
N ALA A 158 -25.84 33.02 -17.30
CA ALA A 158 -27.19 32.42 -17.20
C ALA A 158 -27.15 30.88 -17.24
N ARG A 159 -26.26 30.30 -18.06
CA ARG A 159 -26.13 28.85 -18.20
C ARG A 159 -25.31 28.20 -17.08
N MET A 160 -24.35 28.92 -16.47
CA MET A 160 -23.65 28.48 -15.26
C MET A 160 -24.47 28.70 -13.98
N CYS A 161 -25.24 29.78 -13.83
CA CYS A 161 -26.19 29.91 -12.72
C CYS A 161 -27.26 28.81 -12.76
N ALA A 162 -27.81 28.49 -13.95
CA ALA A 162 -28.77 27.40 -14.09
C ALA A 162 -28.17 26.00 -13.80
N SER A 163 -26.89 25.79 -14.13
CA SER A 163 -26.23 24.49 -13.92
C SER A 163 -25.63 24.30 -12.52
N VAL A 164 -25.16 25.38 -11.88
CA VAL A 164 -24.53 25.30 -10.55
C VAL A 164 -25.57 25.38 -9.43
N ILE A 165 -26.70 26.08 -9.63
CA ILE A 165 -27.79 26.11 -8.64
C ILE A 165 -28.60 24.80 -8.64
N CYS A 166 -28.64 24.05 -9.76
CA CYS A 166 -29.36 22.77 -9.82
C CYS A 166 -28.55 21.57 -9.30
N GLY A 167 -27.21 21.63 -9.30
CA GLY A 167 -26.34 20.55 -8.80
C GLY A 167 -26.00 20.61 -7.31
N GLN A 168 -25.91 21.83 -6.74
CA GLN A 168 -25.53 22.00 -5.33
C GLN A 168 -26.74 22.05 -4.38
N CYS A 169 -27.92 22.53 -4.81
CA CYS A 169 -29.12 22.53 -3.96
C CYS A 169 -29.76 21.14 -3.79
N ALA A 170 -29.57 20.21 -4.72
CA ALA A 170 -30.12 18.86 -4.61
C ALA A 170 -29.37 17.95 -3.62
N ARG A 171 -28.15 18.34 -3.18
CA ARG A 171 -27.32 17.50 -2.28
C ARG A 171 -27.15 18.08 -0.87
N THR A 172 -27.44 19.36 -0.63
CA THR A 172 -27.46 19.96 0.72
C THR A 172 -28.85 20.06 1.34
N SER A 173 -29.94 19.93 0.57
CA SER A 173 -31.31 19.88 1.12
C SER A 173 -31.62 18.59 1.90
N TRP A 174 -30.80 17.52 1.77
CA TRP A 174 -30.98 16.28 2.54
C TRP A 174 -30.13 16.21 3.82
N ALA A 175 -29.11 17.07 3.98
CA ALA A 175 -28.23 17.02 5.15
C ALA A 175 -28.58 18.06 6.25
N ILE A 176 -29.40 19.07 5.94
CA ILE A 176 -29.85 20.09 6.91
C ILE A 176 -31.23 19.74 7.51
N GLY A 177 -31.99 18.84 6.89
CA GLY A 177 -33.31 18.39 7.36
C GLY A 177 -33.32 17.28 8.43
N ALA A 178 -32.17 16.70 8.80
CA ALA A 178 -32.11 15.51 9.67
C ALA A 178 -31.45 15.74 11.05
N LYS A 179 -31.15 16.99 11.42
CA LYS A 179 -30.57 17.32 12.75
C LYS A 179 -31.29 18.43 13.51
N ALA A 180 -32.46 18.88 13.05
CA ALA A 180 -33.27 19.90 13.72
C ALA A 180 -34.62 19.37 14.27
N ALA A 181 -34.76 18.06 14.44
CA ALA A 181 -35.90 17.45 15.13
C ALA A 181 -35.36 16.47 16.17
N LEU A 182 -34.77 17.00 17.24
CA LEU A 182 -34.55 16.35 18.55
C LEU A 182 -33.75 17.32 19.44
N PHE A 183 -34.32 18.49 19.73
CA PHE A 183 -33.97 19.29 20.92
C PHE A 183 -35.00 20.42 21.08
N THR A 184 -36.12 20.12 21.76
CA THR A 184 -36.73 20.93 22.84
C THR A 184 -38.03 20.29 23.31
N PHE A 185 -38.06 19.96 24.61
CA PHE A 185 -39.19 19.57 25.46
C PHE A 185 -39.96 18.29 25.13
#